data_AF-A0A165Z1H7-F1
#
_entry.id   AF-A0A165Z1H7-F1
#
_cell.length_a   1.000
_cell.length_b   1.000
_cell.length_c   1.000
_cell.angle_alpha   90.00
_cell.angle_beta   90.00
_cell.angle_gamma   90.00
#
_symmetry.space_group_name_H-M   'P 1'
#
loop_
_entity.id
_entity.type
_entity.pdbx_description
1 polymer ?
#
loop_
_entity_poly.entity_id
_entity_poly.type
_entity_poly.pdbx_seq_one_letter_code
_entity_poly.pdbx_strand_id
1 'polypeptide(L)'
;MPVSFSPSSPIARSSLRAMSGSSSFNDSLGCKRTVHTAALVNSRVELSTTVLSRAMSTESTPLYHDGDVVCGSVHVNVAKKRSVSGISVSVHGRHSCLDTNEVTFLRVSQELWVANKATMPKNSGTYVRDLRGTNIWDFAIQLPMLCNKISEHNVPLPPSFGTASLPEAVLYEIRCVVRRGVFSENEELVIPLQYRPRTVAGRPSASILHAYTCG
;
A
#
# COMPACT_ATOMS: atom_id res chain seq x y z
N MET A 1 20.13 37.50 26.47
CA MET A 1 20.14 36.07 26.85
C MET A 1 19.74 35.26 25.62
N PRO A 2 20.59 34.36 25.10
CA PRO A 2 20.25 33.58 23.92
C PRO A 2 19.41 32.34 24.30
N VAL A 3 18.32 32.13 23.57
CA VAL A 3 17.43 30.96 23.69
C VAL A 3 18.01 29.82 22.85
N SER A 4 18.41 28.74 23.52
CA SER A 4 18.89 27.52 22.89
C SER A 4 17.72 26.67 22.40
N PHE A 5 17.64 26.43 21.10
CA PHE A 5 16.73 25.45 20.51
C PHE A 5 17.39 24.07 20.49
N SER A 6 16.74 23.10 21.13
CA SER A 6 17.12 21.69 21.09
C SER A 6 16.66 21.04 19.78
N PRO A 7 17.51 20.27 19.08
CA PRO A 7 17.10 19.55 17.88
C PRO A 7 16.25 18.32 18.25
N SER A 8 15.10 18.20 17.58
CA SER A 8 14.18 17.06 17.61
C SER A 8 14.82 15.80 17.01
N SER A 9 14.68 14.68 17.71
CA SER A 9 15.22 13.37 17.34
C SER A 9 14.69 12.85 15.98
N PRO A 10 15.53 12.19 15.17
CA PRO A 10 15.10 11.57 13.91
C PRO A 10 14.25 10.30 14.17
N ILE A 11 13.12 10.20 13.48
CA ILE A 11 12.28 9.00 13.42
C ILE A 11 13.08 7.89 12.73
N ALA A 12 13.30 6.79 13.46
CA ALA A 12 14.01 5.62 12.95
C ALA A 12 13.23 4.97 11.79
N ARG A 13 13.77 5.09 10.58
CA ARG A 13 13.29 4.33 9.41
C ARG A 13 13.71 2.87 9.58
N SER A 14 12.75 1.99 9.79
CA SER A 14 12.97 0.54 9.86
C SER A 14 13.52 0.02 8.53
N SER A 15 14.66 -0.67 8.59
CA SER A 15 15.33 -1.29 7.45
C SER A 15 14.50 -2.45 6.90
N LEU A 16 14.04 -2.33 5.65
CA LEU A 16 13.32 -3.39 4.93
C LEU A 16 14.34 -4.41 4.41
N ARG A 17 14.15 -5.70 4.73
CA ARG A 17 14.90 -6.80 4.12
C ARG A 17 13.98 -7.50 3.13
N ALA A 18 14.30 -7.42 1.83
CA ALA A 18 13.62 -8.22 0.81
C ALA A 18 14.03 -9.69 0.98
N MET A 19 13.07 -10.58 1.17
CA MET A 19 13.30 -12.02 1.07
C MET A 19 12.89 -12.48 -0.33
N SER A 20 13.87 -12.93 -1.11
CA SER A 20 13.72 -13.30 -2.51
C SER A 20 13.20 -14.73 -2.67
N GLY A 21 11.94 -14.86 -3.10
CA GLY A 21 11.37 -16.09 -3.63
C GLY A 21 10.58 -15.74 -4.89
N SER A 22 11.08 -16.11 -6.07
CA SER A 22 10.46 -15.78 -7.36
C SER A 22 9.36 -16.79 -7.70
N SER A 23 8.10 -16.39 -7.49
CA SER A 23 6.94 -17.09 -8.08
C SER A 23 6.20 -16.11 -9.00
N SER A 24 6.08 -16.46 -10.28
CA SER A 24 5.28 -15.71 -11.25
C SER A 24 3.92 -16.38 -11.37
N PHE A 25 2.84 -15.66 -11.12
CA PHE A 25 1.48 -16.14 -11.33
C PHE A 25 0.93 -15.55 -12.64
N ASN A 26 0.47 -16.42 -13.54
CA ASN A 26 -0.21 -16.01 -14.76
C ASN A 26 -1.71 -15.87 -14.47
N ASP A 27 -2.22 -14.65 -14.62
CA ASP A 27 -3.67 -14.41 -14.65
C ASP A 27 -4.24 -14.84 -16.01
N SER A 28 -5.53 -15.16 -16.03
CA SER A 28 -6.34 -15.50 -17.22
C SER A 28 -6.25 -14.50 -18.38
N LEU A 29 -5.77 -13.28 -18.11
CA LEU A 29 -5.52 -12.21 -19.08
C LEU A 29 -4.08 -12.16 -19.61
N GLY A 30 -3.23 -13.14 -19.29
CA GLY A 30 -1.85 -13.24 -19.80
C GLY A 30 -0.87 -12.20 -19.26
N CYS A 31 -1.29 -11.36 -18.30
CA CYS A 31 -0.41 -10.36 -17.70
C CYS A 31 0.42 -11.01 -16.58
N LYS A 32 1.74 -11.09 -16.79
CA LYS A 32 2.69 -11.60 -15.79
C LYS A 32 2.61 -10.73 -14.52
N ARG A 33 2.19 -11.32 -13.40
CA ARG A 33 2.22 -10.68 -12.09
C ARG A 33 3.45 -11.11 -11.30
N THR A 34 3.96 -10.16 -10.54
CA THR A 34 5.12 -10.33 -9.67
C THR A 34 4.65 -10.27 -8.21
N VAL A 35 5.09 -11.23 -7.40
CA VAL A 35 4.80 -11.28 -5.96
C VAL A 35 5.88 -10.50 -5.20
N HIS A 36 5.49 -9.54 -4.37
CA HIS A 36 6.39 -8.86 -3.46
C HIS A 36 6.03 -9.21 -2.02
N THR A 37 7.02 -9.59 -1.23
CA THR A 37 6.85 -9.94 0.18
C THR A 37 7.62 -8.96 1.04
N ALA A 38 6.94 -8.36 2.00
CA ALA A 38 7.56 -7.54 3.04
C ALA A 38 7.22 -8.10 4.42
N ALA A 39 8.13 -7.97 5.37
CA ALA A 39 7.94 -8.41 6.74
C ALA A 39 8.42 -7.34 7.71
N LEU A 40 7.70 -7.17 8.81
CA LEU A 40 8.07 -6.25 9.87
C LEU A 40 9.15 -6.90 10.76
N VAL A 41 10.36 -6.36 10.68
CA VAL A 41 11.50 -6.84 11.47
C VAL A 41 11.41 -6.30 12.90
N ASN A 42 11.83 -7.09 13.89
CA ASN A 42 11.84 -6.72 15.32
C ASN A 42 10.46 -6.37 15.91
N SER A 43 9.40 -6.86 15.27
CA SER A 43 8.04 -6.71 15.77
C SER A 43 7.72 -7.69 16.89
N ARG A 44 6.79 -7.33 17.77
CA ARG A 44 6.30 -8.24 18.81
C ARG A 44 5.31 -9.27 18.26
N VAL A 45 4.81 -9.04 17.05
CA VAL A 45 4.01 -9.95 16.23
C VAL A 45 4.71 -10.11 14.91
N GLU A 46 4.91 -11.36 14.48
CA GLU A 46 5.49 -11.62 13.16
C GLU A 46 4.43 -11.25 12.12
N LEU A 47 4.62 -10.10 11.49
CA LEU A 47 3.73 -9.53 10.48
C LEU A 47 4.46 -9.56 9.15
N SER A 48 3.89 -10.24 8.17
CA SER A 48 4.33 -10.14 6.79
C SER A 48 3.15 -9.94 5.84
N THR A 49 3.42 -9.36 4.69
CA THR A 49 2.41 -9.07 3.68
C THR A 49 2.98 -9.39 2.32
N THR A 50 2.20 -10.13 1.54
CA THR A 50 2.48 -10.41 0.13
C THR A 50 1.55 -9.57 -0.72
N VAL A 51 2.05 -9.01 -1.81
CA VAL A 51 1.25 -8.22 -2.76
C VAL A 51 1.57 -8.61 -4.19
N LEU A 52 0.55 -8.64 -5.03
CA LEU A 52 0.67 -8.93 -6.46
C LEU A 52 0.72 -7.62 -7.24
N SER A 53 1.76 -7.43 -8.05
CA SER A 53 1.94 -6.22 -8.84
C SER A 53 2.31 -6.51 -10.31
N ARG A 54 2.33 -5.46 -11.14
CA ARG A 54 2.80 -5.50 -12.54
C ARG A 54 4.27 -5.13 -12.69
N ALA A 55 5.05 -5.16 -11.61
CA ALA A 55 6.47 -4.85 -11.67
C ALA A 55 7.25 -5.90 -12.48
N MET A 56 8.40 -5.51 -13.03
CA MET A 56 9.20 -6.38 -13.91
C MET A 56 9.95 -7.48 -13.14
N SER A 57 10.27 -7.25 -11.87
CA SER A 57 10.97 -8.18 -10.99
C SER A 57 10.53 -8.04 -9.54
N THR A 58 10.77 -9.06 -8.72
CA THR A 58 10.46 -9.06 -7.28
C THR A 58 11.25 -8.00 -6.50
N GLU A 59 12.39 -7.58 -7.04
CA GLU A 59 13.29 -6.58 -6.46
C GLU A 59 12.87 -5.14 -6.78
N SER A 60 12.07 -4.96 -7.84
CA SER A 60 11.53 -3.65 -8.20
C SER A 60 10.36 -3.25 -7.31
N THR A 61 10.10 -1.95 -7.19
CA THR A 61 8.94 -1.44 -6.45
C THR A 61 7.65 -1.94 -7.09
N PRO A 62 6.67 -2.42 -6.29
CA PRO A 62 5.36 -2.83 -6.80
C PRO A 62 4.73 -1.77 -7.71
N LEU A 63 4.32 -2.15 -8.91
CA LEU A 63 3.76 -1.24 -9.91
C LEU A 63 2.26 -1.47 -10.13
N TYR A 64 1.48 -0.40 -10.07
CA TYR A 64 0.04 -0.37 -10.31
C TYR A 64 -0.34 0.78 -11.26
N HIS A 65 -1.48 0.62 -11.93
CA HIS A 65 -2.05 1.57 -12.88
C HIS A 65 -3.49 1.94 -12.49
N ASP A 66 -4.12 2.83 -13.25
CA ASP A 66 -5.51 3.22 -13.02
C ASP A 66 -6.44 2.00 -13.05
N GLY A 67 -7.33 1.92 -12.06
CA GLY A 67 -8.30 0.84 -11.95
C GLY A 67 -7.71 -0.51 -11.55
N ASP A 68 -6.40 -0.63 -11.27
CA ASP A 68 -5.84 -1.87 -10.75
C ASP A 68 -6.42 -2.18 -9.35
N VAL A 69 -6.51 -3.48 -9.06
CA VAL A 69 -6.83 -4.00 -7.73
C VAL A 69 -5.53 -4.36 -7.03
N VAL A 70 -5.26 -3.73 -5.89
CA VAL A 70 -4.17 -4.12 -5.00
C VAL A 70 -4.62 -5.35 -4.22
N CYS A 71 -4.12 -6.51 -4.59
CA CYS A 71 -4.45 -7.77 -3.92
C CYS A 71 -3.22 -8.49 -3.38
N GLY A 72 -3.45 -9.33 -2.39
CA GLY A 72 -2.39 -10.01 -1.66
C GLY A 72 -2.90 -10.73 -0.42
N SER A 73 -1.98 -11.14 0.44
CA SER A 73 -2.29 -11.76 1.73
C SER A 73 -1.47 -11.17 2.86
N VAL A 74 -2.11 -11.00 4.01
CA VAL A 74 -1.48 -10.60 5.26
C VAL A 74 -1.31 -11.81 6.16
N HIS A 75 -0.08 -12.04 6.61
CA HIS A 75 0.29 -13.14 7.48
C HIS A 75 0.64 -12.56 8.84
N VAL A 76 -0.01 -13.04 9.88
CA VAL A 76 0.21 -12.59 11.25
C VAL A 76 0.39 -13.80 12.14
N ASN A 77 1.55 -13.92 12.77
CA ASN A 77 1.83 -14.94 13.76
C ASN A 77 1.99 -14.32 15.16
N VAL A 78 1.06 -14.70 16.04
CA VAL A 78 0.98 -14.22 17.43
C VAL A 78 1.40 -15.33 18.38
N ALA A 79 2.69 -15.35 18.73
CA ALA A 79 3.28 -16.42 19.54
C ALA A 79 2.83 -16.45 21.02
N LYS A 80 2.46 -15.29 21.59
CA LYS A 80 2.02 -15.15 22.99
C LYS A 80 0.64 -14.52 23.04
N LYS A 81 -0.17 -14.84 24.05
CA LYS A 81 -1.46 -14.19 24.28
C LYS A 81 -1.24 -12.67 24.38
N ARG A 82 -1.61 -11.94 23.32
CA ARG A 82 -1.48 -10.49 23.20
C ARG A 82 -2.81 -9.93 22.72
N SER A 83 -3.14 -8.73 23.19
CA SER A 83 -4.37 -8.03 22.79
C SER A 83 -4.19 -7.38 21.43
N VAL A 84 -4.50 -8.12 20.37
CA VAL A 84 -4.78 -7.55 19.05
C VAL A 84 -6.23 -7.10 19.04
N SER A 85 -6.49 -5.84 18.69
CA SER A 85 -7.85 -5.27 18.63
C SER A 85 -8.39 -5.22 17.20
N GLY A 86 -7.51 -5.14 16.21
CA GLY A 86 -7.89 -5.17 14.80
C GLY A 86 -6.70 -5.31 13.85
N ILE A 87 -6.97 -5.72 12.62
CA ILE A 87 -5.99 -5.81 11.54
C ILE A 87 -6.63 -5.16 10.31
N SER A 88 -5.88 -4.27 9.65
CA SER A 88 -6.35 -3.61 8.43
C SER A 88 -5.23 -3.38 7.43
N VAL A 89 -5.58 -3.42 6.15
CA VAL A 89 -4.70 -3.01 5.06
C VAL A 89 -5.27 -1.75 4.43
N SER A 90 -4.40 -0.84 4.01
CA SER A 90 -4.82 0.38 3.34
C SER A 90 -3.80 0.82 2.30
N VAL A 91 -4.28 1.51 1.27
CA VAL A 91 -3.44 2.20 0.29
C VAL A 91 -3.54 3.70 0.58
N HIS A 92 -2.38 4.33 0.71
CA HIS A 92 -2.23 5.75 0.97
C HIS A 92 -1.53 6.41 -0.21
N GLY A 93 -1.99 7.61 -0.57
CA GLY A 93 -1.33 8.51 -1.51
C GLY A 93 -1.12 9.85 -0.82
N ARG A 94 0.12 10.33 -0.82
CA ARG A 94 0.56 11.50 -0.06
C ARG A 94 1.38 12.43 -0.93
N HIS A 95 1.20 13.72 -0.69
CA HIS A 95 1.97 14.79 -1.29
C HIS A 95 2.89 15.38 -0.23
N SER A 96 4.20 15.29 -0.44
CA SER A 96 5.22 15.80 0.47
C SER A 96 5.91 16.98 -0.18
N CYS A 97 6.06 18.09 0.53
CA CYS A 97 6.85 19.23 0.10
C CYS A 97 7.74 19.71 1.26
N LEU A 98 8.99 20.10 0.98
CA LEU A 98 10.05 20.35 1.97
C LEU A 98 9.64 21.32 3.09
N ASP A 99 8.84 22.32 2.75
CA ASP A 99 8.43 23.40 3.65
C ASP A 99 7.00 23.25 4.19
N THR A 100 6.30 22.17 3.83
CA THR A 100 4.90 21.96 4.22
C THR A 100 4.66 20.56 4.78
N ASN A 101 3.63 20.45 5.62
CA ASN A 101 3.22 19.16 6.13
C ASN A 101 2.74 18.26 4.99
N GLU A 102 3.04 16.96 5.11
CA GLU A 102 2.60 15.97 4.15
C GLU A 102 1.05 15.89 4.09
N VAL A 103 0.50 16.07 2.89
CA VAL A 103 -0.95 16.06 2.65
C VAL A 103 -1.37 14.71 2.10
N THR A 104 -2.25 13.99 2.81
CA THR A 104 -2.82 12.73 2.32
C THR A 104 -4.01 13.00 1.40
N PHE A 105 -3.87 12.68 0.12
CA PHE A 105 -4.95 12.84 -0.86
C PHE A 105 -5.72 11.55 -1.14
N LEU A 106 -5.10 10.38 -0.91
CA LEU A 106 -5.72 9.08 -1.09
C LEU A 106 -5.61 8.26 0.19
N ARG A 107 -6.72 7.69 0.63
CA ARG A 107 -6.77 6.70 1.71
C ARG A 107 -7.94 5.76 1.49
N VAL A 108 -7.64 4.53 1.09
CA VAL A 108 -8.62 3.45 0.93
C VAL A 108 -8.20 2.29 1.80
N SER A 109 -9.11 1.76 2.62
CA SER A 109 -8.78 0.75 3.63
C SER A 109 -9.75 -0.40 3.62
N GLN A 110 -9.23 -1.61 3.82
CA GLN A 110 -9.97 -2.83 4.09
C GLN A 110 -9.65 -3.33 5.50
N GLU A 111 -10.69 -3.54 6.30
CA GLU A 111 -10.57 -4.16 7.62
C GLU A 111 -10.60 -5.68 7.45
N LEU A 112 -9.56 -6.37 7.92
CA LEU A 112 -9.40 -7.82 7.76
C LEU A 112 -9.90 -8.59 8.99
N TRP A 113 -9.71 -8.01 10.18
CA TRP A 113 -10.14 -8.62 11.43
C TRP A 113 -10.38 -7.57 12.53
N VAL A 114 -11.34 -7.82 13.42
CA VAL A 114 -11.60 -7.01 14.63
C VAL A 114 -12.04 -7.93 15.77
N ALA A 115 -11.46 -7.73 16.96
CA ALA A 115 -11.68 -8.59 18.13
C ALA A 115 -13.14 -8.70 18.60
N ASN A 116 -13.97 -7.67 18.33
CA ASN A 116 -15.31 -7.53 18.89
C ASN A 116 -16.44 -7.43 17.84
N LYS A 117 -16.15 -7.50 16.55
CA LYS A 117 -17.21 -7.51 15.52
C LYS A 117 -17.62 -8.94 15.21
N ALA A 118 -18.90 -9.25 15.38
CA ALA A 118 -19.55 -10.51 14.99
C ALA A 118 -19.64 -10.70 13.45
N THR A 119 -18.73 -10.13 12.70
CA THR A 119 -18.85 -9.95 11.24
C THR A 119 -17.75 -10.73 10.54
N MET A 120 -17.83 -12.06 10.63
CA MET A 120 -17.23 -12.93 9.62
C MET A 120 -18.33 -13.34 8.62
N PRO A 121 -17.97 -13.62 7.35
CA PRO A 121 -18.92 -14.06 6.34
C PRO A 121 -19.60 -15.36 6.79
N LYS A 122 -20.90 -15.50 6.47
CA LYS A 122 -21.85 -16.55 6.93
C LYS A 122 -21.42 -18.02 6.77
N ASN A 123 -20.24 -18.33 6.21
CA ASN A 123 -19.85 -19.68 5.80
C ASN A 123 -18.77 -20.37 6.65
N SER A 124 -18.22 -19.74 7.71
CA SER A 124 -17.34 -20.45 8.66
C SER A 124 -17.74 -20.18 10.11
N GLY A 125 -18.52 -21.10 10.67
CA GLY A 125 -19.21 -20.99 11.96
C GLY A 125 -18.34 -20.99 13.23
N THR A 126 -17.15 -20.38 13.22
CA THR A 126 -16.28 -20.33 14.40
C THR A 126 -15.85 -18.90 14.70
N TYR A 127 -16.44 -18.31 15.74
CA TYR A 127 -16.06 -17.00 16.25
C TYR A 127 -14.69 -17.08 16.95
N VAL A 128 -13.62 -16.70 16.25
CA VAL A 128 -12.27 -16.68 16.82
C VAL A 128 -12.04 -15.35 17.55
N ARG A 129 -12.31 -15.35 18.85
CA ARG A 129 -12.09 -14.20 19.75
C ARG A 129 -10.61 -14.01 20.10
N ASP A 130 -9.80 -15.06 20.05
CA ASP A 130 -8.39 -15.06 20.45
C ASP A 130 -7.51 -15.34 19.23
N LEU A 131 -6.79 -14.31 18.79
CA LEU A 131 -5.93 -14.34 17.60
C LEU A 131 -4.56 -14.90 18.02
N ARG A 132 -4.47 -16.22 18.15
CA ARG A 132 -3.23 -16.95 18.48
C ARG A 132 -2.71 -17.72 17.28
N GLY A 133 -1.41 -17.93 17.26
CA GLY A 133 -0.73 -18.67 16.19
C GLY A 133 -0.73 -17.92 14.87
N THR A 134 -0.56 -18.68 13.78
CA THR A 134 -0.47 -18.16 12.42
C THR A 134 -1.85 -17.97 11.82
N ASN A 135 -2.13 -16.76 11.35
CA ASN A 135 -3.37 -16.39 10.71
C ASN A 135 -3.04 -15.70 9.38
N ILE A 136 -3.86 -15.96 8.36
CA ILE A 136 -3.66 -15.45 7.00
C ILE A 136 -5.00 -14.88 6.51
N TRP A 137 -4.97 -13.67 5.98
CA TRP A 137 -6.12 -13.02 5.36
C TRP A 137 -5.78 -12.50 3.99
N ASP A 138 -6.58 -12.88 3.00
CA ASP A 138 -6.50 -12.30 1.67
C ASP A 138 -7.22 -10.95 1.64
N PHE A 139 -6.73 -10.05 0.80
CA PHE A 139 -7.30 -8.73 0.61
C PHE A 139 -7.31 -8.32 -0.86
N ALA A 140 -8.22 -7.41 -1.19
CA ALA A 140 -8.38 -6.86 -2.53
C ALA A 140 -8.94 -5.43 -2.42
N ILE A 141 -8.08 -4.44 -2.65
CA ILE A 141 -8.43 -3.02 -2.57
C ILE A 141 -8.45 -2.45 -3.99
N GLN A 142 -9.64 -2.04 -4.44
CA GLN A 142 -9.81 -1.34 -5.70
C GLN A 142 -9.21 0.07 -5.60
N LEU A 143 -8.22 0.40 -6.44
CA LEU A 143 -7.73 1.77 -6.54
C LEU A 143 -8.80 2.62 -7.24
N PRO A 144 -9.18 3.78 -6.66
CA PRO A 144 -10.06 4.71 -7.33
C PRO A 144 -9.31 5.34 -8.50
N MET A 145 -10.01 5.65 -9.59
CA MET A 145 -9.41 6.38 -10.71
C MET A 145 -9.29 7.88 -10.40
N LEU A 146 -10.05 8.38 -9.43
CA LEU A 146 -10.24 9.80 -9.15
C LEU A 146 -9.95 10.12 -7.67
N CYS A 147 -9.35 11.28 -7.44
CA CYS A 147 -9.14 11.93 -6.14
C CYS A 147 -10.39 12.75 -5.77
N ASN A 148 -11.08 12.37 -4.69
CA ASN A 148 -12.27 13.10 -4.24
C ASN A 148 -11.98 14.12 -3.12
N LYS A 149 -10.71 14.28 -2.71
CA LYS A 149 -10.34 15.04 -1.50
C LYS A 149 -9.61 16.36 -1.72
N ILE A 150 -9.11 16.63 -2.93
CA ILE A 150 -8.28 17.81 -3.20
C ILE A 150 -9.11 18.96 -3.80
N SER A 151 -10.21 18.66 -4.49
CA SER A 151 -11.03 19.66 -5.18
C SER A 151 -12.49 19.22 -5.26
N GLU A 152 -13.40 20.17 -5.50
CA GLU A 152 -14.81 19.88 -5.84
C GLU A 152 -14.94 19.09 -7.16
N HIS A 153 -13.89 19.09 -7.98
CA HIS A 153 -13.81 18.33 -9.21
C HIS A 153 -13.11 16.98 -9.01
N ASN A 154 -13.63 15.95 -9.69
CA ASN A 154 -13.00 14.65 -9.74
C ASN A 154 -11.73 14.72 -10.63
N VAL A 155 -10.57 14.86 -10.00
CA VAL A 155 -9.26 14.88 -10.67
C VAL A 155 -8.67 13.46 -10.67
N PRO A 156 -7.98 12.99 -11.72
CA PRO A 156 -7.31 11.68 -11.68
C PRO A 156 -6.28 11.57 -10.56
N LEU A 157 -5.98 10.35 -10.13
CA LEU A 157 -4.88 10.10 -9.21
C LEU A 157 -3.55 10.59 -9.84
N PRO A 158 -2.74 11.41 -9.14
CA PRO A 158 -1.47 11.88 -9.68
C PRO A 158 -0.47 10.72 -9.81
N PRO A 159 0.39 10.71 -10.84
CA PRO A 159 1.44 9.70 -10.94
C PRO A 159 2.39 9.77 -9.73
N SER A 160 2.98 8.63 -9.36
CA SER A 160 4.12 8.64 -8.45
C SER A 160 5.25 9.49 -9.02
N PHE A 161 5.70 10.45 -8.25
CA PHE A 161 6.79 11.35 -8.60
C PHE A 161 7.62 11.66 -7.35
N GLY A 162 8.90 11.94 -7.54
CA GLY A 162 9.78 12.31 -6.45
C GLY A 162 10.91 11.32 -6.24
N THR A 163 12.05 11.87 -5.82
CA THR A 163 13.23 11.16 -5.37
C THR A 163 13.66 11.78 -4.04
N ALA A 164 14.56 11.14 -3.30
CA ALA A 164 15.05 11.67 -2.02
C ALA A 164 15.70 13.06 -2.11
N SER A 165 16.01 13.54 -3.32
CA SER A 165 16.65 14.82 -3.59
C SER A 165 15.69 15.91 -4.05
N LEU A 166 14.41 15.59 -4.27
CA LEU A 166 13.43 16.56 -4.77
C LEU A 166 12.67 17.21 -3.60
N PRO A 167 12.41 18.52 -3.68
CA PRO A 167 11.70 19.23 -2.63
C PRO A 167 10.21 18.83 -2.58
N GLU A 168 9.67 18.26 -3.67
CA GLU A 168 8.27 17.89 -3.79
C GLU A 168 8.14 16.45 -4.33
N ALA A 169 7.23 15.67 -3.76
CA ALA A 169 7.02 14.26 -4.11
C ALA A 169 5.57 13.83 -3.93
N VAL A 170 5.12 12.95 -4.84
CA VAL A 170 3.85 12.22 -4.77
C VAL A 170 4.18 10.75 -4.49
N LEU A 171 3.90 10.33 -3.26
CA LEU A 171 4.28 9.02 -2.74
C LEU A 171 3.04 8.16 -2.52
N TYR A 172 3.16 6.87 -2.82
CA TYR A 172 2.12 5.88 -2.55
C TYR A 172 2.68 4.72 -1.74
N GLU A 173 1.87 4.20 -0.84
CA GLU A 173 2.27 3.11 0.04
C GLU A 173 1.08 2.22 0.42
N ILE A 174 1.38 0.94 0.62
CA ILE A 174 0.48 -0.04 1.24
C ILE A 174 0.85 -0.10 2.72
N ARG A 175 -0.12 0.14 3.59
CA ARG A 175 0.03 0.06 5.05
C ARG A 175 -0.78 -1.10 5.57
N CYS A 176 -0.10 -2.05 6.21
CA CYS A 176 -0.74 -3.07 7.02
C CYS A 176 -0.57 -2.70 8.49
N VAL A 177 -1.68 -2.51 9.21
CA VAL A 177 -1.71 -2.08 10.60
C VAL A 177 -2.31 -3.16 11.47
N VAL A 178 -1.54 -3.61 12.46
CA VAL A 178 -1.99 -4.45 13.57
C VAL A 178 -2.28 -3.54 14.75
N ARG A 179 -3.57 -3.27 14.97
CA ARG A 179 -4.04 -2.45 16.08
C ARG A 179 -4.00 -3.26 17.36
N ARG A 180 -3.51 -2.67 18.43
CA ARG A 180 -3.46 -3.30 19.75
C ARG A 180 -4.48 -2.69 20.70
N GLY A 181 -4.62 -3.28 21.88
CA GLY A 181 -5.45 -2.72 22.94
C GLY A 181 -4.96 -1.34 23.41
N VAL A 182 -5.75 -0.68 24.26
CA VAL A 182 -5.59 0.73 24.68
C VAL A 182 -4.20 1.09 25.26
N PHE A 183 -3.45 0.10 25.74
CA PHE A 183 -2.13 0.28 26.36
C PHE A 183 -0.95 -0.17 25.50
N SER A 184 -1.15 -0.41 24.21
CA SER A 184 -0.09 -0.91 23.33
C SER A 184 -0.09 -0.15 22.01
N GLU A 185 1.11 0.18 21.55
CA GLU A 185 1.31 0.84 20.26
C GLU A 185 0.87 -0.06 19.11
N ASN A 186 0.39 0.56 18.05
CA ASN A 186 0.08 -0.15 16.80
C ASN A 186 1.39 -0.56 16.13
N GLU A 187 1.38 -1.73 15.50
CA GLU A 187 2.46 -2.15 14.63
C GLU A 187 2.04 -1.94 13.19
N GLU A 188 2.94 -1.34 12.40
CA GLU A 188 2.65 -0.95 11.03
C GLU A 188 3.76 -1.44 10.10
N LEU A 189 3.37 -2.16 9.06
CA LEU A 189 4.23 -2.53 7.94
C LEU A 189 3.87 -1.63 6.75
N VAL A 190 4.86 -0.89 6.26
CA VAL A 190 4.71 0.04 5.13
C VAL A 190 5.47 -0.52 3.92
N ILE A 191 4.78 -0.64 2.78
CA ILE A 191 5.35 -1.11 1.51
C ILE A 191 5.21 0.03 0.49
N PRO A 192 6.31 0.63 0.02
CA PRO A 192 6.22 1.64 -1.03
C PRO A 192 5.70 1.01 -2.33
N LEU A 193 4.88 1.74 -3.08
CA LEU A 193 4.43 1.32 -4.40
C LEU A 193 4.61 2.45 -5.41
N GLN A 194 4.66 2.09 -6.69
CA GLN A 194 4.63 3.01 -7.80
C GLN A 194 3.27 2.98 -8.49
N TYR A 195 2.66 4.15 -8.63
CA TYR A 195 1.44 4.36 -9.39
C TYR A 195 1.76 5.06 -10.71
N ARG A 196 1.34 4.47 -11.82
CA ARG A 196 1.50 5.05 -13.17
C ARG A 196 0.17 5.02 -13.91
N PRO A 197 -0.44 6.19 -14.14
CA PRO A 197 -1.61 6.28 -14.99
C PRO A 197 -1.32 5.75 -16.40
N ARG A 198 -2.27 5.04 -17.00
CA ARG A 198 -2.23 4.64 -18.39
C ARG A 198 -2.75 5.79 -19.23
N THR A 199 -1.84 6.47 -19.90
CA THR A 199 -2.21 7.36 -20.99
C THR A 199 -2.47 6.52 -22.24
N VAL A 200 -3.72 6.46 -22.67
CA VAL A 200 -4.05 5.98 -24.01
C VAL A 200 -4.03 7.18 -24.92
N ALA A 201 -3.19 7.14 -25.97
CA ALA A 201 -3.21 8.19 -26.98
C ALA A 201 -4.64 8.31 -27.53
N GLY A 202 -5.14 9.54 -27.59
CA GLY A 202 -6.42 9.81 -28.24
C GLY A 202 -6.37 9.38 -29.71
N ARG A 203 -7.55 9.34 -30.35
CA ARG A 203 -7.62 9.11 -31.80
C ARG A 203 -6.69 10.10 -32.52
N PRO A 204 -5.78 9.63 -33.40
CA PRO A 204 -4.90 10.52 -34.15
C PRO A 204 -5.71 11.58 -34.90
N SER A 205 -5.22 12.82 -34.93
CA SER A 205 -5.83 13.87 -35.75
C SER A 205 -5.67 13.54 -37.23
N ALA A 206 -6.52 14.12 -38.09
CA ALA A 206 -6.45 13.91 -39.54
C ALA A 206 -5.07 14.29 -40.11
N SER A 207 -4.43 15.33 -39.58
CA SER A 207 -3.09 15.76 -39.97
C SER A 207 -2.01 14.72 -39.62
N ILE A 208 -2.08 14.12 -38.42
CA ILE A 208 -1.16 13.05 -38.01
C ILE A 208 -1.36 11.82 -38.90
N LEU A 209 -2.62 11.47 -39.20
CA LEU A 209 -2.92 10.33 -40.06
C LEU A 209 -2.41 10.56 -41.50
N HIS A 210 -2.57 11.76 -42.05
CA HIS A 210 -2.05 12.11 -43.38
C HIS A 210 -0.53 12.00 -43.44
N ALA A 211 0.18 12.47 -42.41
CA ALA A 211 1.62 12.36 -42.31
C ALA A 211 2.10 10.90 -42.31
N TYR A 212 1.38 9.98 -41.65
CA TYR A 212 1.72 8.54 -41.68
C TYR A 212 1.43 7.87 -43.01
N THR A 213 0.47 8.38 -43.79
CA THR A 213 0.09 7.77 -45.08
C THR A 213 0.91 8.29 -46.26
N CYS A 214 1.59 9.43 -46.12
CA CYS A 214 2.26 10.12 -47.22
C CYS A 214 3.80 10.20 -47.07
N GLY A 215 4.38 9.56 -46.04
CA GLY A 215 5.83 9.39 -45.87
C GLY A 215 6.24 7.95 -46.13
#